data_AF-A0A7R7ZP05-F1
#
_entry.id   AF-A0A7R7ZP05-F1
#
_cell.length_a   1.000
_cell.length_b   1.000
_cell.length_c   1.000
_cell.angle_alpha   90.00
_cell.angle_beta   90.00
_cell.angle_gamma   90.00
#
_symmetry.space_group_name_H-M   'P 1'
#
loop_
_entity.id
_entity.type
_entity.pdbx_description
1 polymer ?
#
loop_
_entity_poly.entity_id
_entity_poly.type
_entity_poly.pdbx_seq_one_letter_code
_entity_poly.pdbx_strand_id
1 'polypeptide(L)'
;MVADLVKLYGPGMSYYLPKTEGSTTNAEDDKKSPDEKYSAALRALYSSNQILEKKMSKLRASTIRLNLDLMKLQRHMSTMQHDFLTTWQADILTLLIEVVFARCHRVLPGGYAVEEIESLDYETLTRVYRTAAKRIQKERLRRNFGLSAKYYFALQKYWEVVEFRSEDPFQTECVFARWLVAEKEKDPGVYEFWGKLFPLCYRRTVEESAAIF
;
A
#
# COMPACT_ATOMS: atom_id res chain seq x y z
N MET A 1 -16.77 18.80 46.17
CA MET A 1 -15.49 18.12 45.84
C MET A 1 -15.64 16.68 45.35
N VAL A 2 -16.67 15.90 45.73
CA VAL A 2 -16.82 14.50 45.27
C VAL A 2 -17.46 14.38 43.86
N ALA A 3 -18.30 15.33 43.46
CA ALA A 3 -19.01 15.29 42.18
C ALA A 3 -18.14 15.52 40.93
N ASP A 4 -17.03 16.28 41.05
CA ASP A 4 -16.13 16.56 39.92
C ASP A 4 -15.20 15.39 39.58
N LEU A 5 -14.86 14.54 40.56
CA LEU A 5 -14.04 13.34 40.36
C LEU A 5 -14.76 12.26 39.55
N VAL A 6 -16.09 12.14 39.72
CA VAL A 6 -16.92 11.16 38.99
C VAL A 6 -17.08 11.54 37.51
N LYS A 7 -17.05 12.84 37.19
CA LYS A 7 -17.05 13.32 35.79
C LYS A 7 -15.72 13.08 35.07
N LEU A 8 -14.60 13.13 35.80
CA LEU A 8 -13.27 12.98 35.21
C LEU A 8 -12.79 11.52 35.11
N TYR A 9 -13.16 10.67 36.08
CA TYR A 9 -12.65 9.30 36.20
C TYR A 9 -13.73 8.20 36.18
N GLY A 10 -15.00 8.59 36.03
CA GLY A 10 -16.14 7.66 36.10
C GLY A 10 -16.47 7.22 37.53
N PRO A 11 -17.58 6.48 37.72
CA PRO A 11 -17.90 5.88 39.01
C PRO A 11 -16.80 4.87 39.38
N GLY A 12 -16.37 4.87 40.65
CA GLY A 12 -15.29 4.00 41.12
C GLY A 12 -15.54 2.52 40.82
N MET A 13 -14.48 1.71 40.78
CA MET A 13 -14.49 0.29 40.37
C MET A 13 -15.56 -0.59 41.05
N SER A 14 -16.08 -0.18 42.22
CA SER A 14 -17.23 -0.81 42.88
C SER A 14 -18.52 -0.79 42.06
N TYR A 15 -18.65 0.13 41.10
CA TYR A 15 -19.83 0.26 40.23
C TYR A 15 -19.87 -0.80 39.12
N TYR A 16 -18.70 -1.31 38.71
CA TYR A 16 -18.57 -2.33 37.67
C TYR A 16 -18.50 -3.76 38.23
N LEU A 17 -18.58 -3.92 39.54
CA LEU A 17 -18.71 -5.23 40.15
C LEU A 17 -20.08 -5.82 39.77
N PRO A 18 -20.12 -7.05 39.22
CA PRO A 18 -21.38 -7.72 38.97
C PRO A 18 -22.15 -7.79 40.28
N LYS A 19 -23.38 -7.28 40.32
CA LYS A 19 -24.31 -7.61 41.40
C LYS A 19 -24.62 -9.10 41.25
N THR A 20 -23.87 -9.93 41.97
CA THR A 20 -24.13 -11.36 42.05
C THR A 20 -25.41 -11.57 42.84
N GLU A 21 -26.55 -11.49 42.16
CA GLU A 21 -27.75 -12.19 42.58
C GLU A 21 -27.45 -13.69 42.43
N GLY A 22 -27.50 -14.43 43.54
CA GLY A 22 -27.26 -15.87 43.56
C GLY A 22 -25.92 -16.27 44.19
N SER A 23 -25.78 -16.01 45.49
CA SER A 23 -24.84 -16.76 46.32
C SER A 23 -25.37 -18.19 46.49
N THR A 24 -24.92 -19.13 45.65
CA THR A 24 -24.86 -20.53 46.05
C THR A 24 -23.69 -20.65 47.01
N THR A 25 -24.00 -20.48 48.30
CA THR A 25 -23.11 -20.77 49.42
C THR A 25 -22.73 -22.24 49.39
N ASN A 26 -21.54 -22.56 48.87
CA ASN A 26 -20.87 -23.81 49.17
C ASN A 26 -20.53 -23.78 50.67
N ALA A 27 -21.23 -24.58 51.47
CA ALA A 27 -21.24 -24.59 52.93
C ALA A 27 -19.94 -25.08 53.61
N GLU A 28 -18.78 -24.94 52.95
CA GLU A 28 -17.46 -25.27 53.51
C GLU A 28 -16.58 -24.03 53.79
N ASP A 29 -16.96 -22.85 53.31
CA ASP A 29 -16.12 -21.64 53.45
C ASP A 29 -16.38 -20.82 54.73
N ASP A 30 -17.32 -21.27 55.56
CA ASP A 30 -17.74 -20.58 56.79
C ASP A 30 -17.00 -21.04 58.07
N LYS A 31 -16.00 -21.93 57.94
CA LYS A 31 -15.16 -22.39 59.06
C LYS A 31 -13.74 -21.82 59.10
N LYS A 32 -13.37 -20.92 58.18
CA LYS A 32 -12.02 -20.35 58.10
C LYS A 32 -11.92 -19.02 58.85
N SER A 33 -10.90 -18.89 59.68
CA SER A 33 -10.61 -17.64 60.41
C SER A 33 -10.38 -16.47 59.43
N PRO A 34 -10.65 -15.21 59.84
CA PRO A 34 -10.43 -14.05 58.97
C PRO A 34 -8.99 -13.95 58.44
N ASP A 35 -8.01 -14.41 59.23
CA ASP A 35 -6.60 -14.48 58.83
C ASP A 35 -6.35 -15.53 57.74
N GLU A 36 -7.04 -16.67 57.78
CA GLU A 36 -6.97 -17.69 56.72
C GLU A 36 -7.59 -17.18 55.42
N LYS A 37 -8.73 -16.47 55.49
CA LYS A 37 -9.37 -15.82 54.33
C LYS A 37 -8.47 -14.74 53.72
N TYR A 38 -7.84 -13.91 54.55
CA TYR A 38 -6.87 -12.91 54.12
C TYR A 38 -5.63 -13.56 53.48
N SER A 39 -5.08 -14.61 54.08
CA SER A 39 -3.93 -15.33 53.54
C SER A 39 -4.23 -16.04 52.21
N ALA A 40 -5.48 -16.51 52.03
CA ALA A 40 -5.95 -17.13 50.80
C ALA A 40 -6.12 -16.08 49.69
N ALA A 41 -6.71 -14.92 50.02
CA ALA A 41 -6.81 -13.78 49.10
C ALA A 41 -5.43 -13.26 48.68
N LEU A 42 -4.47 -13.17 49.62
CA LEU A 42 -3.10 -12.75 49.33
C LEU A 42 -2.41 -13.75 48.38
N ARG A 43 -2.55 -15.06 48.62
CA ARG A 43 -2.03 -16.10 47.71
C ARG A 43 -2.67 -16.04 46.33
N ALA A 44 -3.97 -15.78 46.25
CA ALA A 44 -4.67 -15.60 44.97
C ALA A 44 -4.20 -14.34 44.21
N LEU A 45 -3.90 -13.25 44.92
CA LEU A 45 -3.32 -12.05 44.31
C LEU A 45 -1.90 -12.31 43.79
N TYR A 46 -1.06 -13.00 44.56
CA TYR A 46 0.29 -13.37 44.12
C TYR A 46 0.27 -14.29 42.90
N SER A 47 -0.61 -15.30 42.87
CA SER A 47 -0.74 -16.19 41.71
C SER A 47 -1.27 -15.43 40.48
N SER A 48 -2.22 -14.51 40.66
CA SER A 48 -2.74 -13.65 39.59
C SER A 48 -1.64 -12.74 39.02
N ASN A 49 -0.84 -12.10 39.88
CA ASN A 49 0.29 -11.28 39.44
C ASN A 49 1.32 -12.09 38.64
N GLN A 50 1.66 -13.30 39.08
CA GLN A 50 2.55 -14.17 38.31
C GLN A 50 1.96 -14.57 36.94
N ILE A 51 0.65 -14.78 36.84
CA ILE A 51 -0.02 -15.07 35.57
C ILE A 51 0.03 -13.84 34.66
N LEU A 52 -0.18 -12.64 35.20
CA LEU A 52 -0.10 -11.38 34.46
C LEU A 52 1.31 -11.14 33.93
N GLU A 53 2.35 -11.36 34.73
CA GLU A 53 3.75 -11.26 34.28
C GLU A 53 4.07 -12.25 33.15
N LYS A 54 3.60 -13.49 33.25
CA LYS A 54 3.72 -14.49 32.17
C LYS A 54 2.99 -14.08 30.90
N LYS A 55 1.79 -13.49 31.01
CA LYS A 55 1.05 -12.96 29.85
C LYS A 55 1.76 -11.75 29.24
N MET A 56 2.28 -10.85 30.07
CA MET A 56 2.98 -9.65 29.64
C MET A 56 4.28 -9.98 28.89
N SER A 57 5.07 -10.92 29.41
CA SER A 57 6.27 -11.42 28.75
C SER A 57 5.95 -12.12 27.43
N LYS A 58 4.88 -12.93 27.37
CA LYS A 58 4.39 -13.54 26.12
C LYS A 58 3.96 -12.49 25.10
N LEU A 59 3.22 -11.47 25.51
CA LEU A 59 2.80 -10.34 24.65
C LEU A 59 4.00 -9.55 24.13
N ARG A 60 5.00 -9.32 24.97
CA ARG A 60 6.24 -8.65 24.55
C ARG A 60 6.98 -9.48 23.50
N ALA A 61 7.10 -10.79 23.72
CA ALA A 61 7.73 -11.69 22.76
C ALA A 61 6.96 -11.76 21.43
N SER A 62 5.61 -11.78 21.46
CA SER A 62 4.80 -11.74 20.24
C SER A 62 4.93 -10.41 19.52
N THR A 63 5.00 -9.29 20.25
CA THR A 63 5.18 -7.95 19.67
C THR A 63 6.53 -7.84 18.96
N ILE A 64 7.61 -8.35 19.57
CA ILE A 64 8.94 -8.39 18.93
C ILE A 64 8.90 -9.25 17.66
N ARG A 65 8.24 -10.40 17.70
CA ARG A 65 8.09 -11.28 16.54
C ARG A 65 7.32 -10.62 15.40
N LEU A 66 6.19 -9.99 15.71
CA LEU A 66 5.40 -9.24 14.74
C LEU A 66 6.22 -8.10 14.11
N ASN A 67 7.02 -7.38 14.89
CA ASN A 67 7.91 -6.35 14.34
C ASN A 67 8.97 -6.94 13.39
N LEU A 68 9.54 -8.10 13.70
CA LEU A 68 10.46 -8.78 12.79
C LEU A 68 9.78 -9.24 11.50
N ASP A 69 8.56 -9.78 11.60
CA ASP A 69 7.77 -10.19 10.44
C ASP A 69 7.40 -8.99 9.57
N LEU A 70 7.01 -7.86 10.17
CA LEU A 70 6.77 -6.60 9.47
C LEU A 70 8.04 -6.10 8.76
N MET A 71 9.19 -6.12 9.42
CA MET A 71 10.47 -5.74 8.79
C MET A 71 10.82 -6.66 7.63
N LYS A 72 10.53 -7.96 7.75
CA LYS A 72 10.77 -8.94 6.67
C LYS A 72 9.84 -8.69 5.49
N LEU A 73 8.55 -8.45 5.75
CA LEU A 73 7.57 -8.06 4.74
C LEU A 73 7.98 -6.76 4.04
N GLN A 74 8.37 -5.73 4.80
CA GLN A 74 8.84 -4.47 4.23
C GLN A 74 10.05 -4.66 3.33
N ARG A 75 11.01 -5.52 3.73
CA ARG A 75 12.17 -5.85 2.89
C ARG A 75 11.75 -6.58 1.60
N HIS A 76 10.84 -7.57 1.69
CA HIS A 76 10.32 -8.26 0.51
C HIS A 76 9.56 -7.31 -0.43
N MET A 77 8.75 -6.39 0.12
CA MET A 77 8.07 -5.38 -0.68
C MET A 77 9.06 -4.46 -1.38
N SER A 78 10.13 -4.04 -0.71
CA SER A 78 11.17 -3.21 -1.35
C SER A 78 11.94 -3.94 -2.46
N THR A 79 12.16 -5.26 -2.34
CA THR A 79 12.78 -6.04 -3.41
C THR A 79 11.83 -6.23 -4.58
N MET A 80 10.55 -6.51 -4.32
CA MET A 80 9.54 -6.65 -5.36
C MET A 80 9.22 -5.32 -6.05
N GLN A 81 9.41 -4.19 -5.36
CA GLN A 81 9.22 -2.86 -5.94
C GLN A 81 10.14 -2.60 -7.14
N HIS A 82 11.33 -3.19 -7.18
CA HIS A 82 12.20 -3.13 -8.37
C HIS A 82 11.65 -3.95 -9.53
N ASP A 83 11.04 -5.10 -9.25
CA ASP A 83 10.38 -5.94 -10.25
C ASP A 83 9.08 -5.30 -10.76
N PHE A 84 8.37 -4.55 -9.91
CA PHE A 84 7.18 -3.79 -10.32
C PHE A 84 7.51 -2.48 -11.02
N LEU A 85 8.68 -1.90 -10.76
CA LEU A 85 9.09 -0.65 -11.40
C LEU A 85 9.20 -0.81 -12.91
N THR A 86 9.71 -1.94 -13.40
CA THR A 86 9.79 -2.22 -14.84
C THR A 86 8.39 -2.30 -15.47
N THR A 87 7.43 -2.94 -14.77
CA THR A 87 6.02 -2.97 -15.17
C THR A 87 5.40 -1.57 -15.19
N TRP A 88 5.57 -0.77 -14.14
CA TRP A 88 5.00 0.59 -14.09
C TRP A 88 5.58 1.50 -15.19
N GLN A 89 6.87 1.37 -15.47
CA GLN A 89 7.52 2.07 -16.56
C GLN A 89 7.02 1.60 -17.93
N ALA A 90 6.77 0.30 -18.11
CA ALA A 90 6.17 -0.24 -19.32
C ALA A 90 4.76 0.33 -19.51
N ASP A 91 3.93 0.36 -18.47
CA ASP A 91 2.54 0.79 -18.54
C ASP A 91 2.41 2.27 -18.90
N ILE A 92 3.14 3.16 -18.23
CA ILE A 92 3.10 4.60 -18.55
C ILE A 92 3.65 4.90 -19.94
N LEU A 93 4.65 4.14 -20.42
CA LEU A 93 5.17 4.27 -21.79
C LEU A 93 4.17 3.73 -22.83
N THR A 94 3.43 2.68 -22.50
CA THR A 94 2.33 2.15 -23.33
C THR A 94 1.24 3.22 -23.50
N LEU A 95 0.79 3.80 -22.39
CA LEU A 95 -0.17 4.90 -22.40
C LEU A 95 0.36 6.12 -23.17
N LEU A 96 1.65 6.43 -23.06
CA LEU A 96 2.26 7.51 -23.84
C LEU A 96 2.17 7.22 -25.34
N ILE A 97 2.40 5.98 -25.77
CA ILE A 97 2.25 5.58 -27.18
C ILE A 97 0.79 5.77 -27.61
N GLU A 98 -0.18 5.30 -26.83
CA GLU A 98 -1.61 5.47 -27.14
C GLU A 98 -2.00 6.93 -27.26
N VAL A 99 -1.61 7.77 -26.30
CA VAL A 99 -1.88 9.21 -26.31
C VAL A 99 -1.24 9.89 -27.52
N VAL A 100 -0.03 9.49 -27.91
CA VAL A 100 0.65 10.01 -29.10
C VAL A 100 -0.11 9.66 -30.37
N PHE A 101 -0.55 8.40 -30.52
CA PHE A 101 -1.28 7.95 -31.71
C PHE A 101 -2.70 8.53 -31.77
N ALA A 102 -3.40 8.61 -30.64
CA ALA A 102 -4.72 9.22 -30.52
C ALA A 102 -4.70 10.69 -30.94
N ARG A 103 -3.77 11.50 -30.41
CA ARG A 103 -3.68 12.93 -30.79
C ARG A 103 -3.14 13.16 -32.19
N CYS A 104 -2.37 12.22 -32.75
CA CYS A 104 -1.90 12.32 -34.14
C CYS A 104 -2.94 11.84 -35.16
N HIS A 105 -4.15 11.43 -34.72
CA HIS A 105 -5.18 10.78 -35.55
C HIS A 105 -4.61 9.66 -36.42
N ARG A 106 -3.65 8.91 -35.87
CA ARG A 106 -3.00 7.79 -36.56
C ARG A 106 -3.47 6.50 -35.97
N VAL A 107 -3.82 5.59 -36.87
CA VAL A 107 -4.11 4.20 -36.56
C VAL A 107 -2.82 3.51 -36.10
N LEU A 108 -2.91 2.61 -35.12
CA LEU A 108 -1.74 1.85 -34.69
C LEU A 108 -1.24 0.93 -35.82
N PRO A 109 0.05 0.53 -35.79
CA PRO A 109 0.58 -0.44 -36.74
C PRO A 109 -0.28 -1.70 -36.74
N GLY A 110 -0.85 -2.05 -37.89
CA GLY A 110 -1.82 -3.14 -38.00
C GLY A 110 -3.24 -2.70 -38.36
N GLY A 111 -3.52 -1.39 -38.35
CA GLY A 111 -4.83 -0.87 -38.77
C GLY A 111 -5.86 -0.81 -37.65
N TYR A 112 -5.44 -1.08 -36.40
CA TYR A 112 -6.31 -1.03 -35.22
C TYR A 112 -6.47 0.40 -34.69
N ALA A 113 -7.72 0.80 -34.47
CA ALA A 113 -8.03 1.96 -33.64
C ALA A 113 -7.68 1.66 -32.17
N VAL A 114 -7.34 2.68 -31.37
CA VAL A 114 -6.98 2.50 -29.94
C VAL A 114 -8.08 1.77 -29.17
N GLU A 115 -9.35 1.97 -29.55
CA GLU A 115 -10.52 1.35 -28.92
C GLU A 115 -10.74 -0.12 -29.32
N GLU A 116 -10.17 -0.58 -30.44
CA GLU A 116 -10.31 -1.97 -30.92
C GLU A 116 -9.24 -2.90 -30.34
N ILE A 117 -8.23 -2.34 -29.68
CA ILE A 117 -7.07 -3.03 -29.13
C ILE A 117 -7.43 -3.95 -27.97
N GLU A 118 -8.49 -3.64 -27.22
CA GLU A 118 -8.94 -4.46 -26.07
C GLU A 118 -9.32 -5.90 -26.46
N SER A 119 -9.61 -6.14 -27.75
CA SER A 119 -9.96 -7.46 -28.28
C SER A 119 -8.77 -8.31 -28.76
N LEU A 120 -7.55 -7.75 -28.77
CA LEU A 120 -6.38 -8.42 -29.32
C LEU A 120 -5.65 -9.31 -28.30
N ASP A 121 -5.07 -10.41 -28.80
CA ASP A 121 -4.20 -11.27 -28.03
C ASP A 121 -2.92 -10.55 -27.56
N TYR A 122 -2.45 -10.89 -26.36
CA TYR A 122 -1.36 -10.21 -25.65
C TYR A 122 -0.06 -10.17 -26.47
N GLU A 123 0.28 -11.25 -27.16
CA GLU A 123 1.49 -11.32 -28.01
C GLU A 123 1.38 -10.41 -29.23
N THR A 124 0.21 -10.38 -29.87
CA THR A 124 -0.05 -9.54 -31.03
C THR A 124 0.03 -8.06 -30.62
N LEU A 125 -0.55 -7.74 -29.47
CA LEU A 125 -0.55 -6.39 -28.92
C LEU A 125 0.86 -5.91 -28.55
N THR A 126 1.66 -6.78 -27.93
CA THR A 126 3.08 -6.53 -27.65
C THR A 126 3.85 -6.19 -28.93
N ARG A 127 3.62 -6.92 -30.02
CA ARG A 127 4.25 -6.65 -31.32
C ARG A 127 3.81 -5.31 -31.92
N VAL A 128 2.53 -4.96 -31.78
CA VAL A 128 1.95 -3.69 -32.25
C VAL A 128 2.59 -2.51 -31.51
N TYR A 129 2.62 -2.53 -30.17
CA TYR A 129 3.24 -1.44 -29.41
C TYR A 129 4.74 -1.35 -29.65
N ARG A 130 5.45 -2.48 -29.79
CA ARG A 130 6.88 -2.49 -30.16
C ARG A 130 7.13 -1.81 -31.50
N THR A 131 6.29 -2.04 -32.51
CA THR A 131 6.41 -1.34 -33.80
C THR A 131 5.95 0.10 -33.73
N ALA A 132 4.95 0.43 -32.90
CA ALA A 132 4.46 1.78 -32.70
C ALA A 132 5.53 2.67 -32.08
N ALA A 133 6.19 2.21 -31.01
CA ALA A 133 7.28 2.93 -30.34
C ALA A 133 8.40 3.32 -31.31
N LYS A 134 8.80 2.40 -32.20
CA LYS A 134 9.84 2.66 -33.23
C LYS A 134 9.42 3.69 -34.28
N ARG A 135 8.12 3.80 -34.58
CA ARG A 135 7.60 4.73 -35.59
C ARG A 135 7.43 6.16 -35.09
N ILE A 136 7.43 6.39 -33.77
CA ILE A 136 7.31 7.72 -33.20
C ILE A 136 8.58 8.52 -33.50
N GLN A 137 8.44 9.73 -34.04
CA GLN A 137 9.55 10.62 -34.36
C GLN A 137 9.84 11.58 -33.20
N LYS A 138 11.13 11.85 -32.94
CA LYS A 138 11.59 12.76 -31.88
C LYS A 138 11.02 14.17 -32.02
N GLU A 139 10.95 14.68 -33.25
CA GLU A 139 10.47 16.02 -33.56
C GLU A 139 8.98 16.16 -33.24
N ARG A 140 8.20 15.09 -33.40
CA ARG A 140 6.76 15.08 -33.10
C ARG A 140 6.48 15.11 -31.60
N LEU A 141 7.23 14.33 -30.82
CA LEU A 141 7.18 14.38 -29.36
C LEU A 141 7.46 15.79 -28.84
N ARG A 142 8.50 16.45 -29.40
CA ARG A 142 8.87 17.80 -29.00
C ARG A 142 7.83 18.85 -29.40
N ARG A 143 7.32 18.80 -30.64
CA ARG A 143 6.39 19.81 -31.16
C ARG A 143 4.97 19.67 -30.60
N ASN A 144 4.47 18.45 -30.46
CA ASN A 144 3.06 18.23 -30.09
C ASN A 144 2.85 18.05 -28.58
N PHE A 145 3.88 17.60 -27.85
CA PHE A 145 3.78 17.27 -26.42
C PHE A 145 4.76 18.05 -25.54
N GLY A 146 5.65 18.86 -26.13
CA GLY A 146 6.69 19.58 -25.38
C GLY A 146 7.71 18.65 -24.70
N LEU A 147 7.74 17.36 -25.06
CA LEU A 147 8.59 16.38 -24.41
C LEU A 147 10.04 16.49 -24.89
N SER A 148 10.96 16.41 -23.93
CA SER A 148 12.41 16.45 -24.20
C SER A 148 12.89 15.20 -24.95
N ALA A 149 14.12 15.26 -25.47
CA ALA A 149 14.77 14.13 -26.12
C ALA A 149 14.88 12.87 -25.22
N LYS A 150 14.91 13.04 -23.89
CA LYS A 150 15.01 11.93 -22.93
C LYS A 150 13.82 10.96 -23.05
N TYR A 151 12.61 11.48 -23.27
CA TYR A 151 11.41 10.66 -23.44
C TYR A 151 11.42 9.87 -24.74
N TYR A 152 11.98 10.44 -25.80
CA TYR A 152 12.18 9.70 -27.05
C TYR A 152 13.14 8.52 -26.84
N PHE A 153 14.25 8.71 -26.13
CA PHE A 153 15.16 7.60 -25.83
C PHE A 153 14.52 6.54 -24.93
N ALA A 154 13.70 6.95 -23.96
CA ALA A 154 12.92 6.00 -23.15
C ALA A 154 11.95 5.18 -24.01
N LEU A 155 11.23 5.81 -24.94
CA LEU A 155 10.38 5.11 -25.91
C LEU A 155 11.18 4.19 -26.84
N GLN A 156 12.41 4.56 -27.22
CA GLN A 156 13.28 3.67 -28.00
C GLN A 156 13.80 2.48 -27.19
N LYS A 157 13.83 2.56 -25.86
CA LYS A 157 14.15 1.43 -24.96
C LYS A 157 12.92 0.63 -24.55
N TYR A 158 11.72 1.08 -24.92
CA TYR A 158 10.47 0.42 -24.56
C TYR A 158 10.47 -1.06 -24.97
N TRP A 159 11.15 -1.45 -26.05
CA TRP A 159 11.24 -2.85 -26.51
C TRP A 159 11.81 -3.83 -25.46
N GLU A 160 12.58 -3.33 -24.48
CA GLU A 160 13.16 -4.10 -23.37
C GLU A 160 12.13 -4.36 -22.27
N VAL A 161 11.12 -3.49 -22.15
CA VAL A 161 10.16 -3.50 -21.05
C VAL A 161 8.73 -3.90 -21.45
N VAL A 162 8.42 -3.97 -22.77
CA VAL A 162 7.06 -4.31 -23.26
C VAL A 162 6.52 -5.63 -22.70
N GLU A 163 7.40 -6.60 -22.47
CA GLU A 163 7.02 -7.93 -22.00
C GLU A 163 6.47 -7.92 -20.57
N PHE A 164 6.84 -6.91 -19.78
CA PHE A 164 6.44 -6.75 -18.38
C PHE A 164 5.20 -5.89 -18.18
N ARG A 165 4.54 -5.47 -19.26
CA ARG A 165 3.32 -4.66 -19.24
C ARG A 165 2.19 -5.41 -18.52
N SER A 166 1.34 -4.68 -17.81
CA SER A 166 0.10 -5.20 -17.26
C SER A 166 -1.03 -5.26 -18.30
N GLU A 167 -2.04 -6.09 -18.07
CA GLU A 167 -3.22 -6.15 -18.94
C GLU A 167 -3.98 -4.81 -18.94
N ASP A 168 -4.00 -4.11 -17.79
CA ASP A 168 -4.62 -2.81 -17.61
C ASP A 168 -3.61 -1.78 -17.04
N PRO A 169 -3.10 -0.86 -17.89
CA PRO A 169 -2.15 0.18 -17.50
C PRO A 169 -2.67 1.19 -16.45
N PHE A 170 -3.98 1.26 -16.20
CA PHE A 170 -4.55 2.15 -15.18
C PHE A 170 -4.48 1.56 -13.77
N GLN A 171 -4.35 0.24 -13.62
CA GLN A 171 -4.23 -0.39 -12.30
C GLN A 171 -2.94 -0.02 -11.59
N THR A 172 -1.89 0.26 -12.35
CA THR A 172 -0.57 0.59 -11.81
C THR A 172 -0.39 2.09 -11.52
N GLU A 173 -1.35 2.93 -11.93
CA GLU A 173 -1.32 4.39 -11.75
C GLU A 173 -1.08 4.79 -10.28
N CYS A 174 -1.97 4.38 -9.37
CA CYS A 174 -1.93 4.82 -7.97
C CYS A 174 -0.71 4.27 -7.22
N VAL A 175 -0.27 3.05 -7.56
CA VAL A 175 0.90 2.44 -6.93
C VAL A 175 2.18 3.13 -7.40
N PHE A 176 2.28 3.41 -8.70
CA PHE A 176 3.42 4.14 -9.27
C PHE A 176 3.48 5.58 -8.78
N ALA A 177 2.33 6.26 -8.67
CA ALA A 177 2.25 7.60 -8.10
C ALA A 177 2.78 7.65 -6.66
N ARG A 178 2.36 6.70 -5.80
CA ARG A 178 2.85 6.60 -4.42
C ARG A 178 4.34 6.35 -4.35
N TRP A 179 4.86 5.49 -5.23
CA TRP A 179 6.31 5.27 -5.31
C TRP A 179 7.07 6.54 -5.71
N LEU A 180 6.59 7.27 -6.71
CA LEU A 180 7.22 8.53 -7.14
C LEU A 180 7.22 9.58 -6.03
N VAL A 181 6.14 9.70 -5.25
CA VAL A 181 6.09 10.60 -4.09
C VAL A 181 7.11 10.19 -3.03
N ALA A 182 7.25 8.90 -2.75
CA ALA A 182 8.24 8.39 -1.78
C ALA A 182 9.69 8.54 -2.28
N GLU A 183 9.91 8.45 -3.58
CA GLU A 183 11.23 8.56 -4.21
C GLU A 183 11.63 10.01 -4.49
N LYS A 184 10.68 10.97 -4.42
CA LYS A 184 10.91 12.40 -4.66
C LYS A 184 12.06 12.98 -3.83
N GLU A 185 12.23 12.50 -2.60
CA GLU A 185 13.31 12.95 -1.70
C GLU A 185 14.66 12.29 -1.99
N LYS A 186 14.66 11.09 -2.58
CA LYS A 186 15.88 10.29 -2.85
C LYS A 186 16.47 10.56 -4.22
N ASP A 187 15.62 10.57 -5.26
CA ASP A 187 15.99 10.87 -6.63
C ASP A 187 14.97 11.83 -7.27
N PRO A 188 15.19 13.15 -7.14
CA PRO A 188 14.28 14.14 -7.72
C PRO A 188 14.27 14.07 -9.26
N GLY A 189 15.33 13.56 -9.90
CA GLY A 189 15.41 13.46 -11.35
C GLY A 189 14.42 12.45 -11.93
N VAL A 190 14.22 11.33 -11.24
CA VAL A 190 13.23 10.31 -11.59
C VAL A 190 11.80 10.85 -11.45
N TYR A 191 11.54 11.54 -10.34
CA TYR A 191 10.23 12.16 -10.11
C TYR A 191 9.91 13.24 -11.16
N GLU A 192 10.84 14.12 -11.50
CA GLU A 192 10.63 15.12 -12.55
C GLU A 192 10.43 14.51 -13.94
N PHE A 193 11.14 13.42 -14.22
CA PHE A 193 11.02 12.74 -15.51
C PHE A 193 9.64 12.09 -15.65
N TRP A 194 9.25 11.21 -14.74
CA TRP A 194 7.99 10.48 -14.83
C TRP A 194 6.79 11.37 -14.51
N GLY A 195 6.91 12.28 -13.54
CA GLY A 195 5.82 13.17 -13.14
C GLY A 195 5.30 14.07 -14.26
N LYS A 196 6.14 14.43 -15.25
CA LYS A 196 5.70 15.14 -16.46
C LYS A 196 4.80 14.32 -17.38
N LEU A 197 4.88 12.98 -17.32
CA LEU A 197 4.06 12.09 -18.13
C LEU A 197 2.68 11.83 -17.50
N PHE A 198 2.54 11.97 -16.18
CA PHE A 198 1.29 11.69 -15.46
C PHE A 198 0.10 12.50 -15.99
N PRO A 199 0.18 13.85 -16.09
CA PRO A 199 -0.93 14.63 -16.64
C PRO A 199 -1.24 14.33 -18.10
N LEU A 200 -0.27 13.82 -18.87
CA LEU A 200 -0.44 13.46 -20.27
C LEU A 200 -1.12 12.10 -20.43
N CYS A 201 -0.72 11.11 -19.64
CA CYS A 201 -1.17 9.72 -19.73
C CYS A 201 -2.44 9.47 -18.90
N TYR A 202 -2.45 9.91 -17.64
CA TYR A 202 -3.53 9.62 -16.67
C TYR A 202 -4.50 10.78 -16.46
N ARG A 203 -4.23 11.94 -17.08
CA ARG A 203 -5.02 13.19 -16.93
C ARG A 203 -5.08 13.73 -15.50
N ARG A 204 -4.20 13.24 -14.62
CA ARG A 204 -4.07 13.59 -13.21
C ARG A 204 -2.61 13.87 -12.88
N THR A 205 -2.39 14.63 -11.81
CA THR A 205 -1.04 14.83 -11.26
C THR A 205 -0.60 13.63 -10.41
N VAL A 206 0.70 13.50 -10.18
CA VAL A 206 1.24 12.42 -9.34
C VAL A 206 0.66 12.49 -7.93
N GLU A 207 0.48 13.69 -7.39
CA GLU A 207 -0.08 13.95 -6.07
C GLU A 207 -1.54 13.50 -5.98
N GLU A 208 -2.34 13.84 -6.99
CA GLU A 208 -3.75 13.44 -7.06
C GLU A 208 -3.88 11.93 -7.18
N SER A 209 -3.11 11.29 -8.06
CA SER A 209 -3.13 9.83 -8.24
C SER A 209 -2.60 9.08 -7.00
N ALA A 210 -1.66 9.65 -6.25
CA ALA A 210 -1.16 9.06 -5.02
C ALA A 210 -2.16 9.16 -3.84
N ALA A 211 -3.08 10.12 -3.91
CA ALA A 211 -4.11 10.34 -2.88
C ALA A 211 -5.34 9.44 -3.07
N ILE A 212 -5.45 8.71 -4.19
CA ILE A 212 -6.56 7.80 -4.46
C ILE A 212 -6.29 6.46 -3.75
N PHE A 213 -7.27 6.04 -2.95
CA PHE A 213 -7.23 4.86 -2.08
C PHE A 213 -7.39 3.54 -2.85
#